data_AF-A0A7Y3R9G5-F1
#
_entry.id   AF-A0A7Y3R9G5-F1
#
_cell.length_a   1.000
_cell.length_b   1.000
_cell.length_c   1.000
_cell.angle_alpha   90.00
_cell.angle_beta   90.00
_cell.angle_gamma   90.00
#
_symmetry.space_group_name_H-M   'P 1'
#
loop_
_entity.id
_entity.type
_entity.pdbx_description
1 polymer ?
#
loop_
_entity_poly.entity_id
_entity_poly.type
_entity_poly.pdbx_seq_one_letter_code
_entity_poly.pdbx_strand_id
1 'polypeptide(L)' 'YNGKLLPSDDYWFTVDFPEQGKMKQFKAHFTLKR' A
#
# COMPACT_ATOMS: atom_id res chain seq x y z
N TYR A 1 -3.59 -7.03 23.00
CA TYR A 1 -3.06 -7.67 21.79
C TYR A 1 -3.91 -8.91 21.52
N ASN A 2 -4.94 -8.78 20.69
CA ASN A 2 -6.16 -9.60 20.70
C ASN A 2 -6.24 -10.54 19.48
N GLY A 3 -5.26 -11.45 19.33
CA GLY A 3 -5.33 -12.55 18.35
C GLY A 3 -5.35 -12.17 16.86
N LYS A 4 -5.34 -10.89 16.49
CA LYS A 4 -5.13 -10.48 15.09
C LYS A 4 -3.68 -10.73 14.76
N LEU A 5 -3.43 -11.78 13.98
CA LEU A 5 -2.20 -11.98 13.23
C LEU A 5 -1.81 -10.60 12.67
N LEU A 6 -0.67 -10.07 13.10
CA LEU A 6 -0.08 -8.92 12.42
C LEU A 6 -0.10 -9.26 10.92
N PRO A 7 -0.57 -8.37 10.02
CA PRO A 7 -0.48 -8.64 8.60
C PRO A 7 0.98 -9.01 8.32
N SER A 8 1.19 -10.25 7.88
CA SER A 8 2.49 -10.92 7.90
C SER A 8 3.37 -10.43 6.76
N ASP A 9 3.68 -9.14 6.80
CA ASP A 9 4.61 -8.40 5.96
C ASP A 9 4.05 -7.68 4.72
N ASP A 10 2.83 -7.91 4.22
CA ASP A 10 2.32 -7.16 3.04
C ASP A 10 1.64 -5.81 3.40
N TYR A 11 2.34 -4.70 3.07
CA TYR A 11 1.85 -3.33 3.23
C TYR A 11 1.42 -2.77 1.88
N TRP A 12 0.15 -2.38 1.78
CA TRP A 12 -0.40 -1.72 0.60
C TRP A 12 -0.40 -0.21 0.77
N PHE A 13 -0.05 0.52 -0.29
CA PHE A 13 -0.19 1.97 -0.33
C PHE A 13 -0.80 2.44 -1.65
N THR A 14 -1.58 3.51 -1.54
CA THR A 14 -2.26 4.19 -2.64
C THR A 14 -1.75 5.62 -2.71
N VAL A 15 -1.36 6.06 -3.90
CA VAL A 15 -0.98 7.46 -4.17
C VAL A 15 -1.85 7.99 -5.29
N ASP A 16 -2.57 9.07 -5.01
CA ASP A 16 -3.27 9.84 -6.03
C ASP A 16 -2.31 10.91 -6.56
N PHE A 17 -2.07 10.92 -7.87
CA PHE A 17 -1.14 11.83 -8.52
C PHE A 17 -1.71 12.36 -9.85
N PRO A 18 -1.45 13.63 -10.20
CA PRO A 18 -1.83 14.16 -11.50
C PRO A 18 -0.84 13.70 -12.58
N GLU A 19 -1.32 12.99 -13.60
CA GLU A 19 -0.54 12.63 -14.79
C GLU A 19 -1.20 13.23 -16.03
N GLN A 20 -0.48 14.10 -16.74
CA GLN A 20 -0.94 14.77 -17.98
C GLN A 20 -2.34 15.43 -17.84
N GLY A 21 -2.59 16.08 -16.70
CA GLY A 21 -3.86 16.77 -16.43
C GLY A 21 -5.02 15.85 -16.01
N LYS A 22 -4.77 14.55 -15.81
CA LYS A 22 -5.74 13.59 -15.27
C LYS A 22 -5.26 13.07 -13.92
N MET A 23 -6.14 13.10 -12.92
CA MET A 23 -5.87 12.47 -11.62
C MET A 23 -5.86 10.95 -11.82
N LYS A 24 -4.73 10.32 -11.51
CA LYS A 24 -4.56 8.87 -11.53
C LYS A 24 -4.25 8.36 -10.13
N GLN A 25 -4.65 7.12 -9.89
CA GLN A 25 -4.39 6.43 -8.64
C GLN A 25 -3.38 5.30 -8.89
N PHE A 26 -2.24 5.36 -8.21
CA PHE A 26 -1.26 4.29 -8.16
C PHE A 26 -1.53 3.42 -6.92
N LYS A 27 -1.55 2.10 -7.10
CA LYS A 27 -1.62 1.13 -6.01
C LYS A 27 -0.40 0.23 -6.08
N ALA A 28 0.33 0.11 -4.98
CA ALA A 28 1.45 -0.80 -4.86
C ALA A 28 1.48 -1.42 -3.47
N HIS A 29 2.19 -2.54 -3.34
CA HIS A 29 2.50 -3.13 -2.06
C HIS A 29 4.01 -3.35 -1.92
N PHE A 30 4.48 -3.37 -0.68
CA PHE A 30 5.82 -3.80 -0.35
C PHE A 30 5.74 -4.77 0.82
N THR A 31 6.64 -5.76 0.80
CA THR A 31 6.74 -6.74 1.86
C THR A 31 7.97 -6.45 2.70
N LEU A 32 7.83 -6.28 4.02
CA LEU A 32 9.01 -6.10 4.88
C LEU A 32 9.70 -7.45 5.04
N LYS A 33 10.95 -7.59 4.58
CA LYS A 33 11.71 -8.82 4.82
C LYS A 33 12.45 -8.69 6.15
N ARG A 34 12.08 -9.52 7.14
CA ARG A 34 12.78 -9.62 8.42
C ARG A 34 14.17 -10.22 8.26
#